data_AF-A0A4Q5SHS8-F1
#
_entry.id   AF-A0A4Q5SHS8-F1
#
_cell.length_a   1.000
_cell.length_b   1.000
_cell.length_c   1.000
_cell.angle_alpha   90.00
_cell.angle_beta   90.00
_cell.angle_gamma   90.00
#
_symmetry.space_group_name_H-M   'P 1'
#
loop_
_entity.id
_entity.type
_entity.pdbx_description
1 polymer ?
#
loop_
_entity_poly.entity_id
_entity_poly.type
_entity_poly.pdbx_seq_one_letter_code
_entity_poly.pdbx_strand_id
1 'polypeptide(L)'
;MKQSIKLLLVLFLVSSLFTNCKKDSNKGPEEEPEETEKDLLTKVPTETPSSLYLIQPSGTSVELTKDGSAFSSPNYISLEQDVDYSFNTKADGTGTAYLIAEPLSAYDYADDDKVIWDDPLLEVTQGKGHFNVARSQAYKLSVDFSKAQLTWQYYNIKLFYYTDWEQRTEVLLSYKHPFTFEKTLTLPADNNMKFYSVNPDWYEWGAADENSFTGTIGLFEGKDIIAVKEAANYQVSITLDNDLETGTYSFTKQ
;
A
#
# COMPACT_ATOMS: atom_id res chain seq x y z
N MET A 1 -16.30 27.13 29.78
CA MET A 1 -15.03 27.82 29.47
C MET A 1 -14.61 27.35 28.08
N LYS A 2 -14.88 28.17 27.05
CA LYS A 2 -14.58 27.85 25.64
C LYS A 2 -13.14 28.30 25.34
N GLN A 3 -12.26 27.39 24.94
CA GLN A 3 -10.98 27.76 24.34
C GLN A 3 -11.02 27.42 22.85
N SER A 4 -11.04 28.47 22.03
CA SER A 4 -10.85 28.43 20.58
C SER A 4 -9.39 28.12 20.25
N ILE A 5 -9.18 27.11 19.40
CA ILE A 5 -7.91 26.87 18.73
C ILE A 5 -7.83 27.83 17.53
N LYS A 6 -6.80 28.68 17.52
CA LYS A 6 -6.49 29.60 16.42
C LYS A 6 -5.70 28.86 15.34
N LEU A 7 -6.24 28.92 14.13
CA LEU A 7 -5.61 28.52 12.86
C LEU A 7 -4.39 29.42 12.60
N LEU A 8 -3.20 28.82 12.45
CA LEU A 8 -1.97 29.52 12.13
C LEU A 8 -1.77 29.50 10.60
N LEU A 9 -1.98 30.65 9.97
CA LEU A 9 -1.74 30.86 8.54
C LEU A 9 -0.24 31.14 8.35
N VAL A 10 0.49 30.23 7.68
CA VAL A 10 1.89 30.44 7.31
C VAL A 10 1.92 31.20 5.98
N LEU A 11 2.38 32.45 6.03
CA LEU A 11 2.59 33.31 4.86
C LEU A 11 4.07 33.23 4.46
N PHE A 12 4.38 32.64 3.30
CA PHE A 12 5.74 32.69 2.75
C PHE A 12 5.98 34.03 2.03
N LEU A 13 6.95 34.79 2.53
CA LEU A 13 7.52 35.94 1.82
C LEU A 13 8.55 35.44 0.79
N VAL A 14 8.30 35.70 -0.49
CA VAL A 14 9.32 35.59 -1.54
C VAL A 14 10.01 36.94 -1.68
N SER A 15 11.32 36.95 -1.46
CA SER A 15 12.21 38.10 -1.65
C SER A 15 13.21 37.76 -2.76
N SER A 16 13.15 38.48 -3.87
CA SER A 16 14.32 38.67 -4.74
C SER A 16 14.13 39.86 -5.70
N LEU A 17 14.69 40.98 -5.26
CA LEU A 17 15.58 41.91 -5.97
C LEU A 17 15.36 42.15 -7.48
N PHE A 18 14.92 43.37 -7.78
CA PHE A 18 15.12 44.03 -9.07
C PHE A 18 16.62 44.22 -9.38
N THR A 19 17.06 43.79 -10.57
CA THR A 19 18.22 44.39 -11.25
C THR A 19 17.85 44.67 -12.70
N ASN A 20 17.94 45.94 -13.07
CA ASN A 20 17.65 46.46 -14.40
C ASN A 20 18.98 46.63 -15.16
N CYS A 21 19.15 45.98 -16.32
CA CYS A 21 20.19 46.31 -17.29
C CYS A 21 19.70 46.10 -18.74
N LYS A 22 20.08 47.05 -19.60
CA LYS A 22 19.61 47.28 -20.98
C LYS A 22 20.02 46.17 -21.98
N LYS A 23 19.02 45.78 -22.79
CA LYS A 23 18.97 45.61 -24.27
C LYS A 23 20.27 45.23 -25.01
N ASP A 24 20.31 44.00 -25.54
CA ASP A 24 20.61 43.73 -26.96
C ASP A 24 20.12 42.33 -27.39
N SER A 25 19.85 42.24 -28.69
CA SER A 25 19.19 41.18 -29.44
C SER A 25 19.84 39.79 -29.39
N ASN A 26 19.08 38.74 -29.06
CA ASN A 26 19.10 37.46 -29.77
C ASN A 26 17.97 36.53 -29.30
N LYS A 27 17.50 35.65 -30.20
CA LYS A 27 16.51 34.56 -30.00
C LYS A 27 16.26 34.20 -28.53
N GLY A 28 15.02 34.44 -28.07
CA GLY A 28 14.56 33.90 -26.80
C GLY A 28 14.63 32.37 -26.81
N PRO A 29 15.01 31.72 -25.70
CA PRO A 29 14.72 30.31 -25.52
C PRO A 29 13.19 30.16 -25.56
N GLU A 30 12.68 29.16 -26.28
CA GLU A 30 11.34 28.66 -26.03
C GLU A 30 11.27 28.31 -24.55
N GLU A 31 10.58 29.12 -23.76
CA GLU A 31 10.18 28.76 -22.42
C GLU A 31 9.26 27.54 -22.58
N GLU A 32 9.78 26.35 -22.25
CA GLU A 32 8.92 25.20 -21.95
C GLU A 32 7.94 25.68 -20.87
N PRO A 33 6.62 25.58 -21.10
CA PRO A 33 5.66 26.03 -20.11
C PRO A 33 5.86 25.23 -18.83
N GLU A 34 6.12 25.94 -17.74
CA GLU A 34 6.15 25.41 -16.38
C GLU A 34 4.72 24.93 -16.06
N GLU A 35 4.44 23.63 -16.26
CA GLU A 35 3.15 23.02 -15.93
C GLU A 35 2.87 23.27 -14.43
N THR A 36 1.84 24.07 -14.13
CA THR A 36 1.47 24.33 -12.74
C THR A 36 0.83 23.09 -12.14
N GLU A 37 0.94 22.86 -10.83
CA GLU A 37 0.32 21.73 -10.10
C GLU A 37 -1.20 21.60 -10.38
N LYS A 38 -1.85 22.70 -10.77
CA LYS A 38 -3.25 22.76 -11.17
C LYS A 38 -3.54 22.22 -12.58
N ASP A 39 -2.55 22.19 -13.47
CA ASP A 39 -2.65 21.61 -14.83
C ASP A 39 -2.50 20.08 -14.84
N LEU A 40 -2.21 19.45 -13.70
CA LEU A 40 -2.01 18.00 -13.59
C LEU A 40 -3.32 17.21 -13.37
N LEU A 41 -4.43 17.87 -12.97
CA LEU A 41 -5.74 17.24 -12.74
C LEU A 41 -6.79 17.86 -13.66
N THR A 42 -7.06 17.24 -14.80
CA THR A 42 -7.72 17.96 -15.91
C THR A 42 -9.15 17.54 -16.23
N LYS A 43 -9.65 16.41 -15.71
CA LYS A 43 -11.07 16.02 -15.92
C LYS A 43 -11.49 14.80 -15.11
N VAL A 44 -12.74 14.75 -14.64
CA VAL A 44 -13.40 13.48 -14.29
C VAL A 44 -13.51 12.64 -15.57
N PRO A 45 -13.07 11.37 -15.58
CA PRO A 45 -13.21 10.50 -16.75
C PRO A 45 -14.67 10.38 -17.19
N THR A 46 -14.92 10.50 -18.50
CA THR A 46 -16.28 10.39 -19.07
C THR A 46 -16.53 9.05 -19.77
N GLU A 47 -15.48 8.26 -19.99
CA GLU A 47 -15.53 6.96 -20.66
C GLU A 47 -14.67 5.96 -19.90
N THR A 48 -15.08 4.69 -19.91
CA THR A 48 -14.26 3.60 -19.39
C THR A 48 -13.23 3.19 -20.45
N PRO A 49 -11.92 3.19 -20.15
CA PRO A 49 -10.91 2.76 -21.11
C PRO A 49 -11.04 1.27 -21.48
N SER A 50 -10.38 0.83 -22.55
CA SER A 50 -10.32 -0.61 -22.91
C SER A 50 -9.43 -1.41 -21.97
N SER A 51 -8.38 -0.78 -21.45
CA SER A 51 -7.31 -1.37 -20.63
C SER A 51 -6.84 -0.34 -19.61
N LEU A 52 -6.34 -0.82 -18.47
CA LEU A 52 -5.74 0.00 -17.43
C LEU A 52 -4.53 -0.72 -16.84
N TYR A 53 -3.43 0.00 -16.72
CA TYR A 53 -2.17 -0.47 -16.16
C TYR A 53 -1.77 0.40 -14.98
N LEU A 54 -1.28 -0.21 -13.91
CA LEU A 54 -0.51 0.49 -12.89
C LEU A 54 0.96 0.49 -13.31
N ILE A 55 1.52 1.67 -13.56
CA ILE A 55 2.94 1.86 -13.88
C ILE A 55 3.73 2.01 -12.58
N GLN A 56 4.79 1.24 -12.46
CA GLN A 56 5.75 1.27 -11.36
C GLN A 56 6.98 2.11 -11.75
N PRO A 57 7.75 2.63 -10.77
CA PRO A 57 8.92 3.47 -11.04
C PRO A 57 10.00 2.81 -11.89
N SER A 58 10.11 1.48 -11.80
CA SER A 58 11.01 0.66 -12.62
C SER A 58 10.65 0.66 -14.11
N GLY A 59 9.50 1.24 -14.50
CA GLY A 59 8.94 1.16 -15.85
C GLY A 59 8.20 -0.16 -16.12
N THR A 60 8.14 -1.06 -15.15
CA THR A 60 7.26 -2.24 -15.19
C THR A 60 5.82 -1.83 -14.94
N SER A 61 4.87 -2.65 -15.38
CA SER A 61 3.46 -2.39 -15.15
C SER A 61 2.67 -3.64 -14.83
N VAL A 62 1.58 -3.44 -14.09
CA VAL A 62 0.58 -4.47 -13.77
C VAL A 62 -0.70 -4.12 -14.53
N GLU A 63 -1.17 -5.02 -15.39
CA GLU A 63 -2.47 -4.87 -16.03
C GLU A 63 -3.59 -5.19 -15.03
N LEU A 64 -4.58 -4.31 -14.94
CA LEU A 64 -5.77 -4.55 -14.13
C LEU A 64 -6.81 -5.29 -14.97
N THR A 65 -7.52 -6.22 -14.33
CA THR A 65 -8.60 -6.99 -14.96
C THR A 65 -9.86 -6.14 -15.04
N LYS A 66 -10.40 -5.99 -16.25
CA LYS A 66 -11.62 -5.24 -16.52
C LYS A 66 -12.87 -6.07 -16.22
N ASP A 67 -13.85 -5.48 -15.53
CA ASP A 67 -15.21 -5.96 -15.39
C ASP A 67 -16.20 -4.79 -15.56
N GLY A 68 -16.89 -4.73 -16.70
CA GLY A 68 -17.77 -3.61 -17.04
C GLY A 68 -17.03 -2.26 -17.07
N SER A 69 -17.36 -1.38 -16.12
CA SER A 69 -16.73 -0.06 -15.94
C SER A 69 -15.62 -0.04 -14.88
N ALA A 70 -15.38 -1.17 -14.23
CA ALA A 70 -14.40 -1.32 -13.17
C ALA A 70 -13.15 -2.08 -13.64
N PHE A 71 -12.03 -1.81 -12.98
CA PHE A 71 -10.76 -2.48 -13.16
C PHE A 71 -10.23 -2.89 -11.78
N SER A 72 -9.82 -4.14 -11.61
CA SER A 72 -9.25 -4.60 -10.34
C SER A 72 -7.89 -5.24 -10.55
N SER A 73 -6.97 -5.07 -9.59
CA SER A 73 -5.68 -5.75 -9.66
C SER A 73 -5.90 -7.27 -9.58
N PRO A 74 -5.25 -8.09 -10.44
CA PRO A 74 -5.46 -9.53 -10.45
C PRO A 74 -5.03 -10.17 -9.13
N ASN A 75 -3.92 -9.69 -8.56
CA ASN A 75 -3.37 -10.07 -7.26
C ASN A 75 -3.14 -8.81 -6.39
N TYR A 76 -2.61 -8.97 -5.19
CA TYR A 76 -2.09 -7.84 -4.42
C TYR A 76 -0.82 -7.31 -5.09
N ILE A 77 -0.58 -6.01 -4.92
CA ILE A 77 0.58 -5.31 -5.47
C ILE A 77 1.32 -4.68 -4.31
N SER A 78 2.60 -5.01 -4.13
CA SER A 78 3.46 -4.35 -3.14
C SER A 78 3.77 -2.94 -3.61
N LEU A 79 3.23 -1.95 -2.91
CA LEU A 79 3.55 -0.53 -3.10
C LEU A 79 4.42 -0.06 -1.94
N GLU A 80 5.29 0.91 -2.21
CA GLU A 80 6.24 1.48 -1.25
C GLU A 80 5.96 2.97 -1.07
N GLN A 81 6.03 3.45 0.17
CA GLN A 81 5.93 4.88 0.47
C GLN A 81 7.04 5.67 -0.22
N ASP A 82 6.79 6.95 -0.51
CA ASP A 82 7.76 7.87 -1.14
C ASP A 82 8.17 7.45 -2.56
N VAL A 83 7.29 6.68 -3.23
CA VAL A 83 7.48 6.17 -4.58
C VAL A 83 6.34 6.61 -5.49
N ASP A 84 6.67 6.94 -6.73
CA ASP A 84 5.74 7.47 -7.73
C ASP A 84 5.09 6.36 -8.58
N TYR A 85 3.76 6.33 -8.59
CA TYR A 85 2.95 5.42 -9.38
C TYR A 85 2.03 6.19 -10.31
N SER A 86 1.57 5.58 -11.40
CA SER A 86 0.51 6.17 -12.23
C SER A 86 -0.38 5.10 -12.84
N PHE A 87 -1.65 5.44 -13.08
CA PHE A 87 -2.51 4.60 -13.91
C PHE A 87 -2.42 5.06 -15.36
N ASN A 88 -2.36 4.13 -16.30
CA ASN A 88 -2.24 4.45 -17.72
C ASN A 88 -3.02 3.46 -18.59
N THR A 89 -3.55 3.90 -19.74
CA THR A 89 -4.22 2.99 -20.68
C THR A 89 -3.28 2.09 -21.47
N LYS A 90 -1.96 2.34 -21.42
CA LYS A 90 -0.91 1.52 -22.03
C LYS A 90 0.15 1.12 -21.00
N ALA A 91 0.68 -0.09 -21.16
CA ALA A 91 1.69 -0.69 -20.29
C ALA A 91 3.02 0.09 -20.23
N ASP A 92 3.31 0.89 -21.26
CA ASP A 92 4.54 1.69 -21.41
C ASP A 92 4.40 3.13 -20.89
N GLY A 93 3.24 3.50 -20.32
CA GLY A 93 2.97 4.85 -19.82
C GLY A 93 2.65 5.89 -20.91
N THR A 94 2.63 5.53 -22.20
CA THR A 94 2.39 6.49 -23.31
C THR A 94 0.92 6.73 -23.62
N GLY A 95 0.01 6.09 -22.90
CA GLY A 95 -1.43 6.22 -23.06
C GLY A 95 -2.01 7.40 -22.28
N THR A 96 -3.33 7.35 -22.07
CA THR A 96 -4.03 8.31 -21.21
C THR A 96 -3.71 7.98 -19.75
N ALA A 97 -3.19 8.96 -19.02
CA ALA A 97 -2.87 8.82 -17.60
C ALA A 97 -4.06 9.22 -16.71
N TYR A 98 -4.17 8.54 -15.56
CA TYR A 98 -5.14 8.81 -14.52
C TYR A 98 -4.47 8.87 -13.15
N LEU A 99 -5.00 9.73 -12.29
CA LEU A 99 -4.43 10.07 -10.99
C LEU A 99 -5.49 10.15 -9.91
N ILE A 100 -5.04 10.04 -8.68
CA ILE A 100 -5.77 10.40 -7.47
C ILE A 100 -5.11 11.62 -6.84
N ALA A 101 -5.90 12.52 -6.25
CA ALA A 101 -5.37 13.79 -5.72
C ALA A 101 -4.64 13.63 -4.38
N GLU A 102 -5.01 12.61 -3.60
CA GLU A 102 -4.43 12.33 -2.29
C GLU A 102 -3.61 11.03 -2.34
N PRO A 103 -2.55 10.90 -1.50
CA PRO A 103 -1.83 9.66 -1.39
C PRO A 103 -2.76 8.50 -0.99
N LEU A 104 -2.56 7.34 -1.62
CA LEU A 104 -3.29 6.11 -1.24
C LEU A 104 -3.05 5.80 0.24
N SER A 105 -4.06 5.41 1.01
CA SER A 105 -3.95 5.00 2.43
C SER A 105 -3.57 6.07 3.46
N ALA A 106 -3.80 7.35 3.15
CA ALA A 106 -3.52 8.48 4.06
C ALA A 106 -4.52 8.62 5.25
N TYR A 107 -4.88 7.52 5.92
CA TYR A 107 -5.90 7.49 7.00
C TYR A 107 -5.41 6.87 8.31
N ASP A 108 -6.19 7.08 9.39
CA ASP A 108 -5.81 6.81 10.79
C ASP A 108 -6.07 5.36 11.27
N TYR A 109 -6.86 4.54 10.56
CA TYR A 109 -7.24 3.16 10.99
C TYR A 109 -6.32 2.06 10.46
N ALA A 110 -5.03 2.32 10.43
CA ALA A 110 -4.09 1.47 9.71
C ALA A 110 -3.64 0.20 10.43
N ASP A 111 -4.07 -0.01 11.67
CA ASP A 111 -3.73 -1.19 12.48
C ASP A 111 -4.85 -2.24 12.52
N ASP A 112 -5.98 -1.99 11.82
CA ASP A 112 -7.05 -2.97 11.66
C ASP A 112 -6.57 -4.17 10.82
N ASP A 113 -7.13 -5.36 11.05
CA ASP A 113 -6.71 -6.58 10.36
C ASP A 113 -6.89 -6.48 8.84
N LYS A 114 -8.08 -6.08 8.39
CA LYS A 114 -8.34 -5.64 7.02
C LYS A 114 -8.58 -4.16 7.03
N VAL A 115 -7.70 -3.43 6.36
CA VAL A 115 -7.89 -2.00 6.14
C VAL A 115 -8.51 -1.86 4.76
N ILE A 116 -9.81 -1.54 4.74
CA ILE A 116 -10.54 -1.19 3.52
C ILE A 116 -10.78 0.29 3.55
N TRP A 117 -10.74 0.91 2.37
CA TRP A 117 -11.30 2.24 2.21
C TRP A 117 -12.32 2.28 1.09
N ASP A 118 -13.56 2.57 1.50
CA ASP A 118 -14.70 2.77 0.63
C ASP A 118 -15.47 4.08 0.90
N ASP A 119 -15.01 4.95 1.83
CA ASP A 119 -15.65 6.25 2.12
C ASP A 119 -14.75 7.27 2.88
N PRO A 120 -14.49 8.48 2.34
CA PRO A 120 -14.76 8.95 0.98
C PRO A 120 -13.87 8.26 -0.06
N LEU A 121 -14.50 7.76 -1.11
CA LEU A 121 -13.80 7.16 -2.25
C LEU A 121 -12.85 8.17 -2.90
N LEU A 122 -11.63 7.72 -3.22
CA LEU A 122 -10.61 8.57 -3.85
C LEU A 122 -11.03 8.88 -5.28
N GLU A 123 -11.22 10.16 -5.60
CA GLU A 123 -11.61 10.59 -6.94
C GLU A 123 -10.47 10.35 -7.93
N VAL A 124 -10.81 9.66 -9.02
CA VAL A 124 -9.90 9.40 -10.13
C VAL A 124 -10.12 10.45 -11.20
N THR A 125 -9.05 11.12 -11.59
CA THR A 125 -9.09 12.16 -12.62
C THR A 125 -8.14 11.80 -13.76
N GLN A 126 -8.48 12.25 -14.96
CA GLN A 126 -7.58 12.20 -16.11
C GLN A 126 -6.57 13.35 -16.01
N GLY A 127 -5.30 13.03 -16.15
CA GLY A 127 -4.23 13.99 -15.91
C GLY A 127 -2.85 13.38 -16.09
N LYS A 128 -1.85 14.23 -16.31
CA LYS A 128 -0.45 13.81 -16.30
C LYS A 128 0.08 13.90 -14.87
N GLY A 129 0.95 12.98 -14.47
CA GLY A 129 1.60 13.00 -13.17
C GLY A 129 1.70 11.63 -12.54
N HIS A 130 1.89 11.63 -11.22
CA HIS A 130 2.03 10.46 -10.40
C HIS A 130 1.21 10.61 -9.11
N PHE A 131 0.91 9.49 -8.47
CA PHE A 131 0.40 9.44 -7.11
C PHE A 131 1.35 8.61 -6.25
N ASN A 132 1.37 8.90 -4.95
CA ASN A 132 2.13 8.14 -3.96
C ASN A 132 1.20 7.31 -3.09
N VAL A 133 1.80 6.41 -2.30
CA VAL A 133 1.11 5.76 -1.18
C VAL A 133 1.63 6.34 0.13
N ALA A 134 0.74 6.55 1.09
CA ALA A 134 1.11 7.04 2.42
C ALA A 134 1.86 5.98 3.24
N ARG A 135 1.74 4.69 2.88
CA ARG A 135 2.32 3.57 3.60
C ARG A 135 2.74 2.46 2.65
N SER A 136 3.92 1.90 2.87
CA SER A 136 4.36 0.68 2.20
C SER A 136 3.48 -0.49 2.61
N GLN A 137 2.82 -1.15 1.65
CA GLN A 137 1.95 -2.29 1.90
C GLN A 137 1.61 -3.05 0.60
N ALA A 138 1.08 -4.27 0.73
CA ALA A 138 0.48 -5.09 -0.30
C ALA A 138 -0.99 -4.70 -0.52
N TYR A 139 -1.28 -3.96 -1.58
CA TYR A 139 -2.62 -3.43 -1.89
C TYR A 139 -3.35 -4.28 -2.92
N LYS A 140 -4.64 -4.52 -2.69
CA LYS A 140 -5.59 -4.86 -3.75
C LYS A 140 -6.29 -3.57 -4.18
N LEU A 141 -6.24 -3.25 -5.47
CA LEU A 141 -6.76 -2.00 -6.02
C LEU A 141 -8.01 -2.27 -6.85
N SER A 142 -8.98 -1.35 -6.81
CA SER A 142 -10.08 -1.31 -7.77
C SER A 142 -10.36 0.12 -8.22
N VAL A 143 -10.62 0.32 -9.51
CA VAL A 143 -10.89 1.61 -10.14
C VAL A 143 -12.20 1.50 -10.93
N ASP A 144 -13.22 2.23 -10.51
CA ASP A 144 -14.53 2.30 -11.15
C ASP A 144 -14.68 3.61 -11.93
N PHE A 145 -14.59 3.55 -13.26
CA PHE A 145 -14.70 4.72 -14.13
C PHE A 145 -16.14 5.24 -14.27
N SER A 146 -17.17 4.46 -13.92
CA SER A 146 -18.55 4.94 -13.93
C SER A 146 -18.83 5.93 -12.80
N LYS A 147 -18.02 5.86 -11.74
CA LYS A 147 -18.08 6.74 -10.57
C LYS A 147 -16.85 7.63 -10.42
N ALA A 148 -15.83 7.40 -11.24
CA ALA A 148 -14.51 8.01 -11.13
C ALA A 148 -13.88 7.81 -9.75
N GLN A 149 -13.86 6.56 -9.27
CA GLN A 149 -13.48 6.24 -7.90
C GLN A 149 -12.44 5.13 -7.85
N LEU A 150 -11.49 5.27 -6.93
CA LEU A 150 -10.54 4.24 -6.56
C LEU A 150 -10.87 3.74 -5.14
N THR A 151 -10.97 2.42 -5.00
CA THR A 151 -10.95 1.72 -3.72
C THR A 151 -9.67 0.91 -3.59
N TRP A 152 -9.32 0.62 -2.35
CA TRP A 152 -8.20 -0.24 -2.03
C TRP A 152 -8.46 -1.01 -0.74
N GLN A 153 -7.79 -2.13 -0.61
CA GLN A 153 -7.69 -2.85 0.64
C GLN A 153 -6.29 -3.43 0.82
N TYR A 154 -5.91 -3.67 2.07
CA TYR A 154 -4.79 -4.54 2.43
C TYR A 154 -5.09 -5.30 3.71
N TYR A 155 -4.25 -6.30 3.99
CA TYR A 155 -4.28 -7.03 5.24
C TYR A 155 -3.03 -6.77 6.07
N ASN A 156 -3.26 -6.54 7.36
CA ASN A 156 -2.25 -6.62 8.38
C ASN A 156 -2.17 -8.04 8.90
N ILE A 157 -0.95 -8.51 9.14
CA ILE A 157 -0.70 -9.87 9.62
C ILE A 157 -0.32 -9.82 11.08
N LYS A 158 -0.97 -10.66 11.88
CA LYS A 158 -0.67 -10.89 13.28
C LYS A 158 -0.03 -12.26 13.46
N LEU A 159 0.86 -12.38 14.43
CA LEU A 159 1.20 -13.67 15.04
C LEU A 159 0.24 -13.92 16.20
N PHE A 160 -0.42 -15.06 16.18
CA PHE A 160 -1.20 -15.59 17.30
C PHE A 160 -0.38 -16.64 18.01
N TYR A 161 -0.39 -16.64 19.34
CA TYR A 161 0.19 -17.73 20.12
C TYR A 161 -0.60 -18.05 21.39
N TYR A 162 -0.69 -19.35 21.72
CA TYR A 162 -1.55 -19.84 22.79
C TYR A 162 -1.15 -21.22 23.32
N THR A 163 -1.43 -21.46 24.60
CA THR A 163 -1.59 -22.80 25.19
C THR A 163 -3.06 -23.12 25.49
N ASP A 164 -3.86 -22.08 25.71
CA ASP A 164 -5.32 -22.11 25.84
C ASP A 164 -5.89 -21.09 24.85
N TRP A 165 -6.79 -21.54 23.96
CA TRP A 165 -7.35 -20.74 22.88
C TRP A 165 -8.07 -19.47 23.39
N GLU A 166 -8.71 -19.56 24.56
CA GLU A 166 -9.43 -18.45 25.17
C GLU A 166 -8.50 -17.39 25.79
N GLN A 167 -7.22 -17.72 25.97
CA GLN A 167 -6.18 -16.84 26.51
C GLN A 167 -5.08 -16.55 25.49
N ARG A 168 -5.38 -16.71 24.21
CA ARG A 168 -4.45 -16.44 23.12
C ARG A 168 -3.94 -15.00 23.17
N THR A 169 -2.71 -14.81 22.75
CA THR A 169 -2.12 -13.48 22.51
C THR A 169 -2.01 -13.22 21.02
N GLU A 170 -2.39 -12.01 20.62
CA GLU A 170 -2.31 -11.55 19.23
C GLU A 170 -1.30 -10.41 19.13
N VAL A 171 -0.35 -10.53 18.20
CA VAL A 171 0.70 -9.52 18.01
C VAL A 171 0.76 -9.08 16.56
N LEU A 172 0.39 -7.82 16.30
CA LEU A 172 0.55 -7.19 14.99
C LEU A 172 2.02 -7.14 14.57
N LEU A 173 2.31 -7.67 13.38
CA LEU A 173 3.62 -7.61 12.72
C LEU A 173 3.75 -6.33 11.88
N SER A 174 4.98 -5.89 11.64
CA SER A 174 5.27 -4.72 10.81
C SER A 174 5.53 -5.14 9.36
N TYR A 175 4.90 -4.46 8.41
CA TYR A 175 5.18 -4.69 7.00
C TYR A 175 6.60 -4.26 6.61
N LYS A 176 7.24 -5.07 5.78
CA LYS A 176 8.53 -4.84 5.16
C LYS A 176 8.41 -5.19 3.68
N HIS A 177 8.69 -4.20 2.84
CA HIS A 177 8.56 -4.36 1.40
C HIS A 177 9.59 -5.38 0.87
N PRO A 178 9.20 -6.30 -0.06
CA PRO A 178 7.85 -6.64 -0.50
C PRO A 178 7.24 -7.82 0.29
N PHE A 179 5.91 -7.81 0.47
CA PHE A 179 5.08 -8.93 0.99
C PHE A 179 5.59 -9.62 2.27
N THR A 180 6.43 -8.95 3.05
CA THR A 180 7.02 -9.51 4.26
C THR A 180 6.46 -8.81 5.48
N PHE A 181 6.17 -9.56 6.53
CA PHE A 181 5.68 -9.05 7.80
C PHE A 181 6.57 -9.60 8.91
N GLU A 182 7.20 -8.73 9.67
CA GLU A 182 8.18 -9.14 10.69
C GLU A 182 8.02 -8.38 12.01
N LYS A 183 8.45 -9.02 13.09
CA LYS A 183 8.58 -8.40 14.41
C LYS A 183 9.55 -9.16 15.28
N THR A 184 10.31 -8.43 16.10
CA THR A 184 11.06 -9.04 17.21
C THR A 184 10.19 -9.01 18.47
N LEU A 185 9.97 -10.17 19.07
CA LEU A 185 9.20 -10.30 20.32
C LEU A 185 9.72 -11.45 21.18
N THR A 186 9.46 -11.36 22.49
CA THR A 186 9.68 -12.48 23.39
C THR A 186 8.58 -13.52 23.18
N LEU A 187 8.95 -14.74 22.81
CA LEU A 187 8.01 -15.85 22.69
C LEU A 187 8.14 -16.77 23.90
N PRO A 188 7.03 -17.20 24.52
CA PRO A 188 7.04 -18.27 25.51
C PRO A 188 7.35 -19.63 24.86
N ALA A 189 7.93 -20.55 25.64
CA ALA A 189 8.13 -21.93 25.20
C ALA A 189 6.79 -22.67 25.06
N ASP A 190 6.77 -23.69 24.21
CA ASP A 190 5.70 -24.70 24.10
C ASP A 190 4.29 -24.13 23.80
N ASN A 191 4.24 -23.03 23.07
CA ASN A 191 2.98 -22.47 22.55
C ASN A 191 2.69 -22.97 21.14
N ASN A 192 1.41 -23.09 20.82
CA ASN A 192 0.93 -23.18 19.45
C ASN A 192 0.95 -21.78 18.84
N MET A 193 1.49 -21.65 17.63
CA MET A 193 1.63 -20.37 16.93
C MET A 193 1.10 -20.47 15.51
N LYS A 194 0.42 -19.42 15.04
CA LYS A 194 -0.06 -19.34 13.66
C LYS A 194 -0.23 -17.88 13.24
N PHE A 195 -0.23 -17.60 11.95
CA PHE A 195 -0.37 -16.25 11.42
C PHE A 195 -1.80 -15.99 10.97
N TYR A 196 -2.30 -14.78 11.21
CA TYR A 196 -3.70 -14.45 10.97
C TYR A 196 -3.95 -13.00 10.56
N SER A 197 -5.09 -12.80 9.91
CA SER A 197 -5.81 -11.55 9.76
C SER A 197 -7.28 -11.88 9.92
N VAL A 198 -7.99 -11.37 10.94
CA VAL A 198 -9.27 -11.99 11.39
C VAL A 198 -10.52 -11.18 11.04
N ASN A 199 -10.40 -9.88 10.79
CA ASN A 199 -11.57 -9.00 10.63
C ASN A 199 -11.59 -8.29 9.27
N PRO A 200 -12.63 -8.43 8.44
CA PRO A 200 -13.83 -9.28 8.57
C PRO A 200 -13.64 -10.70 8.02
N ASP A 201 -12.55 -10.92 7.28
CA ASP A 201 -12.26 -12.20 6.63
C ASP A 201 -11.29 -12.98 7.52
N TRP A 202 -11.63 -14.21 7.88
CA TRP A 202 -10.78 -15.06 8.72
C TRP A 202 -9.64 -15.63 7.89
N TYR A 203 -8.52 -14.94 7.72
CA TYR A 203 -7.35 -15.49 7.04
C TYR A 203 -6.40 -16.10 8.06
N GLU A 204 -6.03 -17.36 7.83
CA GLU A 204 -5.27 -18.19 8.74
C GLU A 204 -4.19 -18.92 7.94
N TRP A 205 -2.92 -18.69 8.23
CA TRP A 205 -1.81 -19.34 7.54
C TRP A 205 -1.09 -20.32 8.46
N GLY A 206 -1.09 -21.60 8.11
CA GLY A 206 -0.43 -22.68 8.87
C GLY A 206 0.80 -23.27 8.20
N ALA A 207 1.70 -23.78 9.03
CA ALA A 207 2.96 -24.34 8.59
C ALA A 207 2.81 -25.76 8.04
N ALA A 208 3.62 -26.12 7.05
CA ALA A 208 3.71 -27.50 6.57
C ALA A 208 4.34 -28.45 7.62
N ASP A 209 5.28 -27.95 8.42
CA ASP A 209 5.92 -28.66 9.53
C ASP A 209 5.77 -27.85 10.82
N GLU A 210 5.18 -28.47 11.84
CA GLU A 210 4.89 -27.87 13.15
C GLU A 210 6.17 -27.65 14.00
N ASN A 211 7.24 -28.43 13.77
CA ASN A 211 8.43 -28.43 14.62
C ASN A 211 9.62 -27.66 14.01
N SER A 212 9.41 -26.97 12.88
CA SER A 212 10.49 -26.23 12.22
C SER A 212 10.48 -24.74 12.58
N PHE A 213 11.66 -24.14 12.72
CA PHE A 213 11.80 -22.68 12.85
C PHE A 213 11.64 -21.96 11.51
N THR A 214 11.68 -22.68 10.39
CA THR A 214 11.50 -22.12 9.05
C THR A 214 10.74 -23.10 8.16
N GLY A 215 9.87 -22.62 7.29
CA GLY A 215 9.15 -23.51 6.39
C GLY A 215 8.22 -22.79 5.43
N THR A 216 7.44 -23.57 4.70
CA THR A 216 6.34 -23.07 3.88
C THR A 216 5.08 -22.91 4.70
N ILE A 217 4.21 -22.00 4.25
CA ILE A 217 2.93 -21.69 4.87
C ILE A 217 1.82 -21.66 3.81
N GLY A 218 0.60 -22.01 4.20
CA GLY A 218 -0.57 -22.00 3.32
C GLY A 218 -1.82 -21.47 4.03
N LEU A 219 -2.62 -20.70 3.30
CA LEU A 219 -3.88 -20.11 3.73
C LEU A 219 -4.94 -21.21 3.90
N PHE A 220 -5.66 -21.18 5.02
CA PHE A 220 -6.65 -22.19 5.44
C PHE A 220 -6.11 -23.61 5.56
N GLU A 221 -4.79 -23.77 5.48
CA GLU A 221 -4.10 -25.05 5.50
C GLU A 221 -3.01 -25.05 6.58
N GLY A 222 -2.38 -26.21 6.73
CA GLY A 222 -1.22 -26.37 7.60
C GLY A 222 -1.53 -26.42 9.09
N LYS A 223 -0.46 -26.60 9.85
CA LYS A 223 -0.47 -26.85 11.29
C LYS A 223 -0.03 -25.61 12.05
N ASP A 224 -0.32 -25.63 13.34
CA ASP A 224 0.32 -24.70 14.27
C ASP A 224 1.82 -24.97 14.34
N ILE A 225 2.58 -23.90 14.53
CA ILE A 225 4.02 -23.94 14.77
C ILE A 225 4.22 -24.11 16.27
N ILE A 226 4.94 -25.15 16.68
CA ILE A 226 5.28 -25.49 18.06
C ILE A 226 6.80 -25.61 18.27
N ALA A 227 7.59 -25.06 17.34
CA ALA A 227 9.05 -25.15 17.29
C ALA A 227 9.77 -24.44 18.45
N VAL A 228 9.16 -23.41 19.06
CA VAL A 228 9.76 -22.64 20.17
C VAL A 228 9.70 -23.46 21.46
N LYS A 229 10.83 -24.07 21.84
CA LYS A 229 11.00 -24.88 23.07
C LYS A 229 11.67 -24.15 24.23
N GLU A 230 12.11 -22.92 24.00
CA GLU A 230 12.77 -22.09 24.98
C GLU A 230 12.20 -20.68 24.88
N ALA A 231 11.87 -20.09 26.03
CA ALA A 231 11.41 -18.71 26.06
C ALA A 231 12.60 -17.78 25.76
N ALA A 232 12.50 -16.99 24.68
CA ALA A 232 13.54 -16.05 24.27
C ALA A 232 12.97 -14.98 23.32
N ASN A 233 13.82 -14.02 22.94
CA ASN A 233 13.49 -13.11 21.85
C ASN A 233 13.70 -13.80 20.50
N TYR A 234 12.71 -13.68 19.62
CA TYR A 234 12.78 -14.16 18.25
C TYR A 234 12.38 -13.03 17.31
N GLN A 235 13.10 -12.90 16.20
CA GLN A 235 12.58 -12.24 15.01
C GLN A 235 11.68 -13.23 14.29
N VAL A 236 10.39 -12.95 14.32
CA VAL A 236 9.37 -13.68 13.58
C VAL A 236 9.14 -12.97 12.26
N SER A 237 9.12 -13.73 11.17
CA SER A 237 8.85 -13.22 9.83
C SER A 237 7.96 -14.18 9.05
N ILE A 238 7.03 -13.62 8.28
CA ILE A 238 6.27 -14.31 7.24
C ILE A 238 6.41 -13.52 5.94
N THR A 239 6.71 -14.22 4.84
CA THR A 239 6.76 -13.65 3.49
C THR A 239 5.75 -14.39 2.63
N LEU A 240 4.76 -13.68 2.10
CA LEU A 240 3.67 -14.24 1.32
C LEU A 240 3.90 -14.02 -0.18
N ASP A 241 3.31 -14.88 -0.99
CA ASP A 241 3.15 -14.66 -2.43
C ASP A 241 2.10 -13.57 -2.68
N ASN A 242 2.02 -13.06 -3.90
CA ASN A 242 1.20 -11.88 -4.21
C ASN A 242 -0.32 -12.13 -4.20
N ASP A 243 -0.76 -13.39 -4.13
CA ASP A 243 -2.16 -13.77 -3.87
C ASP A 243 -2.48 -13.81 -2.36
N LEU A 244 -1.46 -13.73 -1.51
CA LEU A 244 -1.51 -13.93 -0.06
C LEU A 244 -2.00 -15.34 0.34
N GLU A 245 -1.91 -16.34 -0.54
CA GLU A 245 -2.36 -17.71 -0.25
C GLU A 245 -1.23 -18.58 0.30
N THR A 246 -0.03 -18.48 -0.29
CA THR A 246 1.13 -19.25 0.13
C THR A 246 2.31 -18.37 0.49
N GLY A 247 3.34 -18.98 1.08
CA GLY A 247 4.56 -18.25 1.40
C GLY A 247 5.54 -19.06 2.24
N THR A 248 6.39 -18.34 2.95
CA THR A 248 7.37 -18.89 3.89
C THR A 248 7.34 -18.17 5.22
N TYR A 249 7.83 -18.83 6.27
CA TYR A 249 7.98 -18.24 7.59
C TYR A 249 9.37 -18.53 8.18
N SER A 250 9.77 -17.70 9.14
CA SER A 250 10.97 -17.94 9.96
C SER A 250 10.83 -17.40 11.39
N PHE A 251 11.49 -18.07 12.32
CA PHE A 251 11.63 -17.72 13.72
C PHE A 251 13.12 -17.75 14.08
N THR A 252 13.77 -16.60 14.11
CA THR A 252 15.22 -16.48 14.36
C THR A 252 15.49 -15.96 15.75
N LYS A 253 16.08 -16.78 16.63
CA LYS A 253 16.46 -16.39 18.00
C LYS A 253 17.43 -15.20 17.95
N GLN A 254 17.20 -14.18 18.78
CA GLN A 254 18.01 -12.95 18.88
C GLN A 254 18.99 -12.99 20.05
#